data_AF-A0A9P5S1Y4-F1
#
_entry.id   AF-A0A9P5S1Y4-F1
#
_cell.length_a   1.000
_cell.length_b   1.000
_cell.length_c   1.000
_cell.angle_alpha   90.00
_cell.angle_beta   90.00
_cell.angle_gamma   90.00
#
_symmetry.space_group_name_H-M   'P 1'
#
loop_
_entity.id
_entity.type
_entity.pdbx_description
1 polymer ?
#
loop_
_entity_poly.entity_id
_entity_poly.type
_entity_poly.pdbx_seq_one_letter_code
_entity_poly.pdbx_strand_id
1 'polypeptide(L)'
;MPSITLNNPEDKATVKRFLSSPHTRIITATVARLYIAYPDPSQWTYAGILGAVALIQTSNTFFLRIVDLLHGQGIVWEQELYEGFIYHQDMPFFHTFQADVRMQNT
;
A
#
# COMPACT_ATOMS: atom_id res chain seq x y z
N MET A 1 5.20 13.86 14.35
CA MET A 1 6.02 12.62 14.40
C MET A 1 6.90 12.61 13.15
N PRO A 2 8.21 12.33 13.24
CA PRO A 2 9.02 12.18 12.04
C PRO A 2 8.50 10.98 11.26
N SER A 3 8.17 11.19 9.98
CA SER A 3 7.73 10.12 9.09
C SER A 3 8.84 9.08 9.00
N ILE A 4 8.58 7.83 9.45
CA ILE A 4 9.43 6.67 9.15
C ILE A 4 9.22 6.37 7.67
N THR A 5 9.88 7.17 6.84
CA THR A 5 9.99 6.94 5.41
C THR A 5 10.83 5.69 5.19
N LEU A 6 10.54 4.96 4.11
CA LEU A 6 11.36 3.87 3.60
C LEU A 6 12.83 4.31 3.57
N ASN A 7 13.70 3.76 4.42
CA ASN A 7 15.05 4.30 4.63
C ASN A 7 16.13 3.63 3.76
N ASN A 8 15.90 2.39 3.33
CA ASN A 8 16.82 1.64 2.48
C ASN A 8 16.87 2.26 1.05
N PRO A 9 18.05 2.65 0.54
CA PRO A 9 18.20 3.19 -0.81
C PRO A 9 17.78 2.24 -1.92
N GLU A 10 17.99 0.93 -1.75
CA GLU A 10 17.61 -0.08 -2.75
C GLU A 10 16.07 -0.20 -2.84
N ASP A 11 15.39 -0.28 -1.70
CA ASP A 11 13.93 -0.27 -1.65
C ASP A 11 13.36 1.01 -2.27
N LYS A 12 13.98 2.17 -1.99
CA LYS A 12 13.61 3.45 -2.62
C LYS A 12 13.75 3.39 -4.15
N ALA A 13 14.82 2.79 -4.65
CA ALA A 13 15.04 2.64 -6.09
C ALA A 13 13.99 1.72 -6.72
N THR A 14 13.65 0.61 -6.07
CA THR A 14 12.60 -0.32 -6.49
C THR A 14 11.23 0.35 -6.53
N VAL A 15 10.84 1.08 -5.48
CA VAL A 15 9.58 1.85 -5.45
C VAL A 15 9.54 2.87 -6.59
N LYS A 16 10.62 3.64 -6.79
CA LYS A 16 10.70 4.60 -7.90
C LYS A 16 10.59 3.91 -9.25
N ARG A 17 11.25 2.76 -9.45
CA ARG A 17 11.21 2.01 -10.71
C ARG A 17 9.78 1.63 -11.11
N PHE A 18 8.96 1.20 -10.14
CA PHE A 18 7.61 0.73 -10.43
C PHE A 18 6.51 1.80 -10.36
N LEU A 19 6.73 2.89 -9.63
CA LEU A 19 5.71 3.93 -9.44
C LEU A 19 6.01 5.26 -10.16
N SER A 20 7.24 5.51 -10.62
CA SER A 20 7.56 6.78 -11.28
C SER A 20 6.97 6.83 -12.69
N SER A 21 6.10 7.80 -12.91
CA SER A 21 5.48 8.11 -14.20
C SER A 21 5.25 9.63 -14.27
N PRO A 22 5.23 10.27 -15.45
CA PRO A 22 4.95 11.70 -15.57
C PRO A 22 3.67 12.17 -14.88
N HIS A 23 2.70 11.26 -14.73
CA HIS A 23 1.40 11.54 -14.12
C HIS A 23 1.28 11.05 -12.68
N THR A 24 2.35 10.50 -12.09
CA THR A 24 2.34 9.90 -10.74
C THR A 24 3.32 10.61 -9.82
N ARG A 25 2.81 11.11 -8.69
CA ARG A 25 3.61 11.68 -7.61
C ARG A 25 3.58 10.74 -6.40
N ILE A 26 4.75 10.25 -5.99
CA ILE A 26 4.91 9.53 -4.72
C ILE A 26 4.91 10.54 -3.58
N ILE A 27 4.00 10.42 -2.63
CA ILE A 27 3.87 11.31 -1.47
C ILE A 27 4.71 10.78 -0.32
N THR A 28 4.52 9.50 0.01
CA THR A 28 5.31 8.79 1.02
C THR A 28 5.30 7.30 0.74
N ALA A 29 6.28 6.59 1.28
CA ALA A 29 6.36 5.13 1.22
C ALA A 29 6.99 4.57 2.50
N THR A 30 6.54 3.39 2.91
CA THR A 30 7.08 2.63 4.04
C THR A 30 6.88 1.13 3.85
N VAL A 31 7.54 0.29 4.64
CA VAL A 31 7.37 -1.17 4.57
C VAL A 31 6.09 -1.56 5.32
N ALA A 32 5.26 -2.41 4.71
CA ALA A 32 4.03 -2.91 5.32
C ALA A 32 3.72 -4.36 4.90
N ARG A 33 2.83 -4.97 5.69
CA ARG A 33 2.17 -6.24 5.40
C ARG A 33 0.69 -6.00 5.21
N LEU A 34 0.09 -6.62 4.21
CA LEU A 34 -1.36 -6.55 4.00
C LEU A 34 -2.05 -7.64 4.83
N TYR A 35 -3.03 -7.23 5.62
CA TYR A 35 -3.96 -8.12 6.31
C TYR A 35 -5.37 -7.85 5.79
N ILE A 36 -6.20 -8.90 5.72
CA ILE A 36 -7.60 -8.81 5.30
C ILE A 36 -8.50 -9.47 6.36
N ALA A 37 -9.64 -8.86 6.65
CA ALA A 37 -10.67 -9.41 7.53
C ALA A 37 -11.85 -9.94 6.70
N TYR A 38 -11.56 -10.95 5.88
CA TYR A 38 -12.54 -11.62 5.02
C TYR A 38 -12.19 -13.11 4.91
N PRO A 39 -13.19 -14.02 4.90
CA PRO A 39 -14.63 -13.76 5.01
C PRO A 39 -15.12 -13.43 6.42
N ASP A 40 -14.29 -13.64 7.44
CA ASP A 40 -14.63 -13.31 8.83
C ASP A 40 -14.16 -11.88 9.19
N PRO A 41 -15.08 -10.91 9.40
CA PRO A 41 -14.71 -9.53 9.74
C PRO A 41 -14.15 -9.39 11.16
N SER A 42 -14.25 -10.42 12.01
CA SER A 42 -13.72 -10.40 13.37
C SER A 42 -12.24 -10.81 13.44
N GLN A 43 -11.66 -11.29 12.34
CA GLN A 43 -10.30 -11.83 12.31
C GLN A 43 -9.47 -11.28 11.16
N TRP A 44 -8.33 -10.67 11.48
CA TRP A 44 -7.34 -10.23 10.49
C TRP A 44 -6.42 -11.38 10.09
N THR A 45 -6.46 -11.76 8.82
CA THR A 45 -5.59 -12.79 8.24
C THR A 45 -4.54 -12.15 7.34
N TYR A 46 -3.29 -12.61 7.45
CA TYR A 46 -2.23 -12.13 6.56
C TYR A 46 -2.53 -12.55 5.11
N ALA A 47 -2.53 -11.59 4.20
CA ALA A 47 -2.88 -11.82 2.79
C ALA A 47 -1.74 -12.42 1.96
N GLY A 48 -0.60 -12.74 2.57
CA GLY A 48 0.59 -13.19 1.84
C GLY A 48 1.39 -12.07 1.17
N ILE A 49 0.94 -10.81 1.28
CA ILE A 49 1.55 -9.66 0.61
C ILE A 49 2.37 -8.82 1.60
N LEU A 50 3.67 -8.69 1.32
CA LEU A 50 4.61 -7.83 2.02
C LEU A 50 5.38 -6.99 1.00
N GLY A 51 5.57 -5.71 1.29
CA GLY A 51 6.34 -4.84 0.41
C GLY A 51 6.39 -3.40 0.91
N ALA A 52 6.78 -2.49 0.02
CA ALA A 52 6.67 -1.06 0.27
C ALA A 52 5.25 -0.60 -0.10
N VAL A 53 4.47 -0.21 0.90
CA VAL A 53 3.23 0.54 0.65
C VAL A 53 3.58 2.00 0.38
N ALA A 54 3.05 2.55 -0.70
CA ALA A 54 3.21 3.93 -1.10
C ALA A 54 1.86 4.62 -1.23
N LEU A 55 1.75 5.81 -0.66
CA LEU A 55 0.68 6.75 -0.98
C LEU A 55 1.12 7.55 -2.20
N ILE A 56 0.35 7.46 -3.28
CA ILE A 56 0.61 8.15 -4.53
C ILE A 56 -0.58 9.01 -4.93
N GLN A 57 -0.31 10.03 -5.73
CA GLN A 57 -1.31 10.83 -6.43
C GLN A 57 -1.12 10.65 -7.94
N THR A 58 -2.19 10.30 -8.64
CA THR A 58 -2.25 10.21 -10.11
C THR A 58 -3.29 11.18 -10.63
N SER A 59 -2.85 12.22 -11.35
CA SER A 59 -3.68 13.34 -11.83
C SER A 59 -4.57 13.95 -10.72
N ASN A 60 -5.75 13.38 -10.48
CA ASN A 60 -6.76 13.87 -9.53
C ASN A 60 -7.19 12.83 -8.48
N THR A 61 -6.58 11.65 -8.48
CA THR A 61 -6.96 10.53 -7.61
C THR A 61 -5.76 10.08 -6.77
N PHE A 62 -6.01 9.60 -5.55
CA PHE A 62 -4.98 9.02 -4.70
C PHE A 62 -5.10 7.49 -4.66
N PHE A 63 -3.95 6.83 -4.52
CA PHE A 63 -3.90 5.38 -4.36
C PHE A 63 -2.95 5.00 -3.24
N LEU A 64 -3.27 3.90 -2.56
CA LEU A 64 -2.30 3.08 -1.85
C LEU A 64 -1.87 1.96 -2.79
N ARG A 65 -0.56 1.77 -2.97
CA ARG A 65 -0.01 0.65 -3.75
C ARG A 65 1.08 -0.05 -2.98
N ILE A 66 1.11 -1.38 -2.99
CA ILE A 66 2.21 -2.17 -2.45
C ILE A 66 3.10 -2.62 -3.60
N VAL A 67 4.38 -2.27 -3.52
CA VAL A 67 5.44 -2.75 -4.40
C VAL A 67 6.17 -3.89 -3.71
N ASP A 68 6.30 -5.03 -4.39
CA ASP A 68 7.08 -6.17 -3.90
C ASP A 68 8.57 -5.82 -3.83
N LEU A 69 9.14 -5.96 -2.63
CA LEU A 69 10.55 -5.72 -2.34
C LEU A 69 11.39 -7.00 -2.34
N LEU A 70 10.76 -8.17 -2.27
CA LEU A 70 11.46 -9.45 -2.08
C LEU A 70 11.80 -10.11 -3.41
N HIS A 71 10.86 -10.13 -4.35
CA HIS A 71 11.03 -10.83 -5.63
C HIS A 71 10.99 -9.87 -6.83
N GLY A 72 10.79 -8.57 -6.59
CA GLY A 72 10.76 -7.55 -7.62
C GLY A 72 9.61 -7.74 -8.62
N GLN A 73 8.49 -8.33 -8.19
CA GLN A 73 7.31 -8.57 -9.03
C GLN A 73 6.57 -7.29 -9.45
N GLY A 74 6.95 -6.13 -8.90
CA GLY A 74 6.33 -4.85 -9.19
C GLY A 74 5.19 -4.54 -8.24
N ILE A 75 4.09 -3.98 -8.76
CA ILE A 75 2.92 -3.62 -7.96
C ILE A 75 2.10 -4.90 -7.73
N VAL A 76 1.99 -5.32 -6.48
CA VAL A 76 1.30 -6.57 -6.09
C VAL A 76 -0.06 -6.33 -5.43
N TRP A 77 -0.37 -5.08 -5.08
CA TRP A 77 -1.67 -4.69 -4.56
C TRP A 77 -1.91 -3.19 -4.76
N GLU A 78 -3.16 -2.81 -4.98
CA GLU A 78 -3.59 -1.41 -5.08
C GLU A 78 -4.97 -1.17 -4.47
N GLN A 79 -5.19 0.03 -3.93
CA GLN A 79 -6.47 0.55 -3.49
C GLN A 79 -6.59 2.01 -3.88
N GLU A 80 -7.68 2.35 -4.58
CA GLU A 80 -8.07 3.72 -4.85
C GLU A 80 -8.65 4.37 -3.60
N LEU A 81 -8.27 5.62 -3.33
CA LEU A 81 -8.85 6.42 -2.25
C LEU A 81 -9.99 7.26 -2.84
N TYR A 82 -11.21 6.80 -2.61
CA TYR A 82 -12.44 7.45 -3.06
C TYR A 82 -12.82 8.65 -2.17
N GLU A 83 -13.76 9.48 -2.64
CA GLU A 83 -14.29 10.58 -1.85
C GLU A 83 -15.03 10.07 -0.61
N GLY A 84 -14.66 10.59 0.57
CA GLY A 84 -15.19 10.09 1.84
C GLY A 84 -14.48 8.84 2.36
N PHE A 85 -13.29 8.50 1.84
CA PHE A 85 -12.46 7.41 2.35
C PHE A 85 -12.22 7.55 3.87
N ILE A 86 -12.59 6.51 4.61
CA ILE A 86 -12.42 6.46 6.07
C ILE A 86 -11.16 5.68 6.40
N TYR A 87 -10.25 6.32 7.13
CA TYR A 87 -8.99 5.76 7.57
C TYR A 87 -8.91 5.74 9.09
N HIS A 88 -8.58 4.58 9.64
CA HIS A 88 -8.44 4.38 11.08
C HIS A 88 -7.00 3.99 11.43
N GLN A 89 -6.51 4.54 12.53
CA GLN A 89 -5.23 4.19 13.14
C GLN A 89 -5.46 4.00 14.64
N ASP A 90 -6.17 2.93 15.00
CA ASP A 90 -6.44 2.62 16.40
C ASP A 90 -5.20 2.08 17.12
N MET A 91 -4.20 1.62 16.36
CA MET A 91 -2.91 1.17 16.86
C MET A 91 -1.75 1.84 16.11
N PRO A 92 -0.57 2.05 16.75
CA PRO A 92 0.53 2.80 16.16
C PRO A 92 1.02 2.31 14.78
N PHE A 93 1.00 1.00 14.55
CA PHE A 93 1.54 0.36 13.33
C PHE A 93 0.52 -0.49 12.59
N PHE A 94 -0.77 -0.33 12.91
CA PHE A 94 -1.84 -1.06 12.26
C PHE A 94 -2.93 -0.08 11.85
N HIS A 95 -3.02 0.12 10.55
CA HIS A 95 -3.95 1.04 9.93
C HIS A 95 -5.02 0.24 9.19
N THR A 96 -6.27 0.65 9.34
CA THR A 96 -7.42 -0.07 8.81
C THR A 96 -8.31 0.86 8.01
N PHE A 97 -8.92 0.32 6.97
CA PHE A 97 -9.85 0.99 6.08
C PHE A 97 -10.66 -0.06 5.34
N GLN A 98 -11.78 0.36 4.76
CA GLN A 98 -12.57 -0.51 3.88
C GLN A 98 -11.85 -0.65 2.53
N ALA A 99 -11.43 -1.86 2.21
CA ALA A 99 -10.80 -2.19 0.93
C ALA A 99 -11.78 -2.88 -0.01
N ASP A 100 -11.60 -2.67 -1.31
CA ASP A 100 -12.36 -3.40 -2.33
C ASP A 100 -11.88 -4.85 -2.39
N VAL A 101 -12.83 -5.80 -2.37
CA VAL A 101 -12.52 -7.21 -2.56
C VAL A 101 -12.31 -7.47 -4.05
N ARG A 102 -11.11 -7.19 -4.56
CA ARG A 102 -10.65 -7.74 -5.84
C ARG A 102 -9.79 -8.96 -5.56
N MET A 103 -10.44 -10.12 -5.41
CA MET A 103 -9.72 -11.39 -5.52
C MET A 103 -9.22 -11.52 -6.95
N GLN A 104 -7.92 -11.32 -7.17
CA GLN A 104 -7.30 -11.77 -8.41
C GLN A 104 -7.25 -13.29 -8.33
N ASN A 105 -8.17 -13.97 -9.03
CA ASN A 105 -8.08 -15.42 -9.23
C ASN A 105 -6.76 -15.71 -9.96
N THR A 106 -5.80 -16.31 -9.23
CA THR A 106 -4.75 -17.13 -9.83
C THR A 106 -5.27 -18.53 -10.09
#